data_AF-A0A4Q7ANT2-F1
#
_entry.id   AF-A0A4Q7ANT2-F1
#
_cell.length_a   1.000
_cell.length_b   1.000
_cell.length_c   1.000
_cell.angle_alpha   90.00
_cell.angle_beta   90.00
_cell.angle_gamma   90.00
#
_symmetry.space_group_name_H-M   'P 1'
#
loop_
_entity.id
_entity.type
_entity.pdbx_description
1 polymer ?
#
loop_
_entity_poly.entity_id
_entity_poly.type
_entity_poly.pdbx_seq_one_letter_code
_entity_poly.pdbx_strand_id
1 'polypeptide(L)' 'MSEIVGIIIFYIFILLGLFVAIYGVLAVDYLLFPIGVFLIIIAFLLKLEFKVPVLFWKNDD' A
#
# COMPACT_ATOMS: atom_id res chain seq x y z
N MET A 1 -12.13 -12.34 -2.90
CA MET A 1 -12.03 -11.60 -1.62
C MET A 1 -13.22 -10.65 -1.56
N SER A 2 -13.85 -10.45 -0.40
CA SER A 2 -14.91 -9.42 -0.29
C SER A 2 -14.30 -8.05 -0.63
N GLU A 3 -14.99 -7.23 -1.42
CA GLU A 3 -14.50 -5.91 -1.86
C GLU A 3 -14.04 -5.06 -0.68
N ILE A 4 -14.82 -5.06 0.40
CA ILE A 4 -14.53 -4.36 1.65
C ILE A 4 -13.21 -4.84 2.27
N VAL A 5 -12.99 -6.16 2.27
CA VAL A 5 -11.77 -6.77 2.83
C VAL A 5 -10.55 -6.39 1.99
N GLY A 6 -10.68 -6.37 0.66
CA GLY A 6 -9.61 -5.91 -0.23
C GLY A 6 -9.26 -4.45 0.00
N ILE A 7 -10.26 -3.58 0.18
CA ILE A 7 -10.06 -2.15 0.46
C ILE A 7 -9.33 -1.96 1.79
N ILE A 8 -9.79 -2.64 2.86
CA ILE A 8 -9.17 -2.53 4.19
C ILE A 8 -7.71 -2.97 4.13
N ILE A 9 -7.42 -4.11 3.50
CA ILE A 9 -6.06 -4.63 3.38
C ILE A 9 -5.20 -3.64 2.58
N PHE A 10 -5.71 -3.09 1.47
CA PHE A 10 -4.98 -2.10 0.68
C PHE A 10 -4.57 -0.88 1.53
N TYR A 11 -5.50 -0.29 2.27
CA TYR A 11 -5.22 0.87 3.12
C TYR A 11 -4.25 0.56 4.26
N ILE A 12 -4.35 -0.62 4.87
CA ILE A 12 -3.41 -1.07 5.91
C ILE A 12 -1.99 -1.17 5.34
N PHE A 13 -1.81 -1.81 4.19
CA PHE A 13 -0.49 -1.95 3.56
C PHE A 13 0.09 -0.60 3.12
N ILE A 14 -0.74 0.29 2.57
CA ILE A 14 -0.32 1.65 2.22
C ILE A 14 0.14 2.41 3.46
N LEU A 15 -0.68 2.46 4.52
CA LEU A 15 -0.33 3.18 5.75
C LEU A 15 0.93 2.61 6.39
N LEU A 16 1.01 1.29 6.51
CA LEU A 16 2.17 0.61 7.08
C LEU A 16 3.44 0.90 6.27
N GLY A 17 3.38 0.76 4.94
CA GLY A 17 4.51 1.04 4.06
C GLY A 17 4.98 2.49 4.15
N LEU A 18 4.05 3.44 4.25
CA LEU A 18 4.35 4.87 4.39
C LEU A 18 5.02 5.17 5.74
N PHE A 19 4.50 4.61 6.84
CA PHE A 19 5.12 4.74 8.17
C PHE A 19 6.54 4.15 8.20
N VAL A 20 6.71 2.94 7.66
CA VAL A 20 8.00 2.25 7.60
C VAL A 20 8.99 3.01 6.72
N ALA A 21 8.55 3.54 5.57
CA ALA A 21 9.39 4.34 4.69
C ALA A 21 9.82 5.65 5.38
N ILE A 22 8.90 6.40 6.00
CA ILE A 22 9.23 7.63 6.73
C ILE A 22 10.22 7.33 7.86
N TYR A 23 9.96 6.30 8.65
CA TYR A 23 10.84 5.94 9.75
C TYR A 23 12.22 5.49 9.25
N GLY A 24 12.27 4.73 8.15
CA GLY A 24 13.53 4.35 7.49
C GLY A 24 14.34 5.55 7.02
N VAL A 25 13.68 6.59 6.47
CA VAL A 25 14.36 7.84 6.11
C VAL A 25 14.88 8.58 7.34
N LEU A 26 14.05 8.73 8.38
CA LEU A 26 14.42 9.45 9.61
C LEU A 26 15.56 8.76 10.37
N ALA A 27 15.57 7.42 10.38
CA ALA A 27 16.60 6.63 11.03
C ALA A 27 17.89 6.47 10.18
N VAL A 28 17.91 6.98 8.94
CA VAL A 28 18.99 6.75 7.96
C VAL A 28 19.26 5.25 7.78
N ASP A 29 18.20 4.45 7.84
CA ASP A 29 18.27 3.01 7.73
C ASP A 29 17.99 2.59 6.28
N TYR A 30 19.06 2.20 5.60
CA TYR A 30 19.05 1.80 4.19
C TYR A 30 18.29 0.49 3.93
N LEU A 31 17.92 -0.28 4.96
CA LEU A 31 17.11 -1.49 4.81
C LEU A 31 15.63 -1.21 5.05
N LEU A 32 15.29 -0.42 6.07
CA LEU A 32 13.89 -0.11 6.37
C LEU A 32 13.21 0.68 5.26
N PHE A 33 13.92 1.61 4.63
CA PHE A 33 13.36 2.42 3.55
C PHE A 33 12.86 1.58 2.35
N PRO A 34 13.69 0.72 1.71
CA PRO A 34 13.22 -0.10 0.60
C PRO A 34 12.13 -1.08 1.02
N ILE A 35 12.14 -1.60 2.25
CA ILE A 35 11.05 -2.46 2.76
C ILE A 35 9.72 -1.70 2.76
N GLY A 36 9.70 -0.45 3.22
CA GLY A 36 8.50 0.40 3.17
C GLY A 36 8.01 0.63 1.74
N VAL A 37 8.93 0.87 0.80
CA VAL A 37 8.60 1.03 -0.62
C VAL A 37 8.04 -0.27 -1.22
N PHE A 38 8.63 -1.42 -0.92
CA PHE A 38 8.13 -2.73 -1.38
C PHE A 38 6.74 -3.05 -0.85
N LEU A 39 6.42 -2.69 0.40
CA LEU A 39 5.08 -2.84 0.97
C LEU A 39 4.04 -2.02 0.18
N ILE A 40 4.39 -0.79 -0.22
CA ILE A 40 3.53 0.05 -1.06
C ILE A 40 3.33 -0.60 -2.43
N ILE A 41 4.41 -1.10 -3.06
CA ILE A 41 4.33 -1.79 -4.37
C ILE A 41 3.44 -3.03 -4.28
N ILE A 42 3.57 -3.84 -3.23
CA ILE A 42 2.74 -5.02 -2.99
C ILE A 42 1.26 -4.62 -2.85
N ALA A 43 0.96 -3.52 -2.15
CA ALA A 43 -0.40 -3.00 -2.05
C ALA A 43 -1.00 -2.68 -3.44
N PHE A 44 -0.21 -2.04 -4.31
CA PHE A 44 -0.64 -1.74 -5.69
C PHE A 44 -0.77 -3.01 -6.54
N LEU A 45 0.10 -4.01 -6.38
CA LEU A 45 -0.06 -5.30 -7.04
C LEU A 45 -1.35 -6.01 -6.60
N LEU A 46 -1.65 -6.02 -5.29
CA LEU A 46 -2.90 -6.57 -4.77
C LEU A 46 -4.12 -5.85 -5.33
N LYS A 47 -4.06 -4.52 -5.48
CA LYS A 47 -5.12 -3.74 -6.15
C LYS A 47 -5.35 -4.21 -7.58
N LEU A 48 -4.28 -4.43 -8.34
CA LEU A 48 -4.36 -4.88 -9.74
C LEU A 48 -4.90 -6.31 -9.86
N GLU A 49 -4.35 -7.24 -9.07
CA GLU A 49 -4.71 -8.66 -9.10
C GLU A 49 -6.18 -8.88 -8.68
N PHE A 50 -6.58 -8.27 -7.57
CA PHE A 50 -7.92 -8.48 -7.00
C PHE A 50 -8.95 -7.45 -7.47
N LYS A 51 -8.58 -6.55 -8.40
CA LYS A 51 -9.42 -5.44 -8.89
C LYS A 51 -10.12 -4.69 -7.76
N VAL A 52 -9.40 -4.45 -6.66
CA VAL A 52 -9.98 -3.84 -5.47
C VAL A 52 -10.54 -2.47 -5.84
N PRO A 53 -11.84 -2.19 -5.62
CA PRO A 53 -12.44 -0.89 -5.91
C PRO A 53 -11.99 0.12 -4.85
N VAL A 54 -10.72 0.52 -4.90
CA VAL A 54 -10.18 1.57 -4.05
C VAL A 54 -10.71 2.91 -4.57
N LEU A 55 -11.37 3.68 -3.71
CA LEU A 55 -12.14 4.88 -4.03
C LEU A 55 -11.37 5.96 -4.83
N PHE A 56 -10.04 5.90 -4.85
CA PHE A 56 -9.19 6.88 -5.53
C PHE A 56 -9.28 6.83 -7.07
N TRP A 57 -9.89 5.79 -7.64
CA TRP A 57 -10.04 5.57 -9.09
C TRP A 57 -11.46 5.11 -9.46
N LYS A 58 -12.50 5.74 -8.90
CA LYS A 58 -13.80 5.67 -9.56
C LYS A 58 -13.64 6.48 -10.86
N ASN A 59 -13.33 5.81 -11.97
CA ASN A 59 -13.58 6.42 -13.28
C ASN A 59 -15.09 6.69 -13.30
N ASP A 60 -15.46 7.96 -13.12
CA ASP A 60 -16.73 8.45 -13.63
C ASP A 60 -16.57 8.46 -15.15
N ASP A 61 -16.93 7.34 -15.78
CA ASP A 61 -17.36 7.23 -17.18
C ASP A 61 -18.35 6.06 -17.29
#